data_AF-A0A3N1PNF7-F1
#
_entry.id   AF-A0A3N1PNF7-F1
#
_cell.length_a   1.000
_cell.length_b   1.000
_cell.length_c   1.000
_cell.angle_alpha   90.00
_cell.angle_beta   90.00
_cell.angle_gamma   90.00
#
_symmetry.space_group_name_H-M   'P 1'
#
loop_
_entity.id
_entity.type
_entity.pdbx_description
1 polymer ?
#
loop_
_entity_poly.entity_id
_entity_poly.type
_entity_poly.pdbx_seq_one_letter_code
_entity_poly.pdbx_strand_id
1 'polypeptide(L)'
;MGEGVTVRTNSNASFGLTNLIENHGKKNEREEEEHMSQQITTVTTFVPVVGEGALQRQLRKLGERDSDLATFARNGWELAHTATITGPELVTFVDTLTRTREE
;
A
#
# COMPACT_ATOMS: atom_id res chain seq x y z
N MET A 1 49.57 -70.47 -28.08
CA MET A 1 48.58 -71.01 -29.04
C MET A 1 47.37 -70.08 -28.97
N GLY A 2 47.00 -69.44 -30.09
CA GLY A 2 45.86 -68.51 -30.17
C GLY A 2 46.25 -67.11 -30.64
N GLU A 3 46.39 -66.96 -31.95
CA GLU A 3 46.37 -65.72 -32.72
C GLU A 3 45.01 -65.00 -32.54
N GLY A 4 44.82 -63.70 -32.76
CA GLY A 4 45.64 -62.77 -33.51
C GLY A 4 45.14 -61.32 -33.56
N VAL A 5 45.99 -60.48 -34.17
CA VAL A 5 45.72 -59.45 -35.19
C VAL A 5 44.85 -58.23 -34.79
N THR A 6 45.53 -57.22 -34.25
CA THR A 6 45.87 -55.90 -34.84
C THR A 6 44.96 -55.22 -35.89
N VAL A 7 44.93 -53.87 -35.80
CA VAL A 7 44.92 -52.82 -36.86
C VAL A 7 43.60 -52.02 -36.93
N ARG A 8 43.55 -50.68 -36.99
CA ARG A 8 44.49 -49.53 -36.86
C ARG A 8 43.66 -48.23 -36.89
N THR A 9 44.18 -47.20 -36.22
CA THR A 9 44.18 -45.75 -36.60
C THR A 9 42.81 -45.04 -36.69
N ASN A 10 42.67 -43.73 -36.45
CA ASN A 10 43.63 -42.66 -36.61
C ASN A 10 43.21 -41.45 -35.77
N SER A 11 44.21 -40.67 -35.40
CA SER A 11 44.18 -39.34 -34.83
C SER A 11 43.25 -38.37 -35.57
N ASN A 12 42.55 -37.51 -34.84
CA ASN A 12 42.30 -36.15 -35.30
C ASN A 12 42.34 -35.18 -34.11
N ALA A 13 43.11 -34.13 -34.32
CA ALA A 13 43.52 -33.14 -33.36
C ALA A 13 42.54 -31.96 -33.25
N SER A 14 42.80 -31.15 -32.24
CA SER A 14 42.58 -29.69 -32.19
C SER A 14 41.23 -29.18 -31.70
N PHE A 15 41.29 -27.94 -31.18
CA PHE A 15 40.29 -27.09 -30.54
C PHE A 15 40.12 -27.37 -29.05
N GLY A 16 40.54 -26.52 -28.11
CA GLY A 16 40.84 -25.11 -28.19
C GLY A 16 40.20 -24.44 -26.98
N LEU A 17 40.99 -23.61 -26.29
CA LEU A 17 40.57 -22.46 -25.48
C LEU A 17 39.82 -22.71 -24.15
N THR A 18 40.59 -22.47 -23.09
CA THR A 18 40.25 -21.71 -21.87
C THR A 18 38.90 -21.01 -21.88
N ASN A 19 38.10 -21.21 -20.84
CA ASN A 19 37.14 -20.24 -20.27
C ASN A 19 37.08 -20.56 -18.77
N LEU A 20 37.81 -19.87 -17.89
CA LEU A 20 37.46 -18.56 -17.34
C LEU A 20 35.94 -18.42 -17.19
N ILE A 21 35.38 -19.09 -16.17
CA ILE A 21 33.99 -18.82 -15.79
C ILE A 21 34.00 -17.55 -14.96
N GLU A 22 33.41 -16.56 -15.61
CA GLU A 22 33.19 -15.19 -15.21
C GLU A 22 32.46 -15.09 -13.87
N ASN A 23 32.96 -14.14 -13.09
CA ASN A 23 32.33 -13.62 -11.91
C ASN A 23 31.06 -12.87 -12.36
N HIS A 24 29.93 -13.57 -12.50
CA HIS A 24 28.66 -12.93 -12.74
C HIS A 24 28.22 -12.22 -11.46
N GLY A 25 28.43 -10.90 -11.46
CA GLY A 25 27.85 -9.97 -10.52
C GLY A 25 26.37 -10.27 -10.35
N LYS A 26 26.00 -10.66 -9.14
CA LYS A 26 24.62 -10.57 -8.67
C LYS A 26 24.20 -9.12 -8.84
N LYS A 27 23.45 -8.86 -9.90
CA LYS A 27 22.73 -7.60 -10.08
C LYS A 27 21.82 -7.49 -8.86
N ASN A 28 22.16 -6.58 -7.96
CA ASN A 28 21.23 -6.13 -6.94
C ASN A 28 20.13 -5.39 -7.70
N GLU A 29 19.07 -6.12 -8.02
CA GLU A 29 17.76 -5.58 -8.33
C GLU A 29 17.34 -4.78 -7.09
N ARG A 30 17.70 -3.50 -7.08
CA ARG A 30 17.10 -2.56 -6.14
C ARG A 30 15.68 -2.39 -6.65
N GLU A 31 14.77 -3.12 -6.04
CA GLU A 31 13.35 -2.85 -6.12
C GLU A 31 13.17 -1.37 -5.76
N GLU A 32 12.82 -0.56 -6.75
CA GLU A 32 12.35 0.81 -6.52
C GLU A 32 11.00 0.67 -5.81
N GLU A 33 11.02 0.55 -4.49
CA GLU A 33 9.81 0.68 -3.68
C GLU A 33 9.29 2.10 -3.89
N GLU A 34 8.23 2.25 -4.70
CA GLU A 34 7.44 3.46 -4.72
C GLU A 34 7.01 3.76 -3.27
N HIS A 35 7.58 4.82 -2.71
CA HIS A 35 7.46 5.10 -1.29
C HIS A 35 6.10 5.74 -1.03
N MET A 36 5.08 4.90 -0.87
CA MET A 36 3.72 5.32 -0.56
C MET A 36 3.60 5.64 0.93
N SER A 37 3.47 6.93 1.27
CA SER A 37 3.21 7.33 2.66
C SER A 37 1.71 7.41 2.95
N GLN A 38 1.32 6.84 4.09
CA GLN A 38 -0.06 6.89 4.59
C GLN A 38 -0.19 8.04 5.59
N GLN A 39 -1.21 8.87 5.40
CA GLN A 39 -1.56 9.96 6.31
C GLN A 39 -2.90 9.67 6.97
N ILE A 40 -3.02 10.02 8.26
CA ILE A 40 -4.25 9.86 9.05
C ILE A 40 -4.60 11.21 9.67
N THR A 41 -5.87 11.57 9.66
CA THR A 41 -6.40 12.70 10.41
C THR A 41 -7.77 12.37 11.00
N THR A 42 -8.28 13.22 11.89
CA THR A 42 -9.58 13.05 12.52
C THR A 42 -10.41 14.33 12.45
N VAL A 43 -11.70 14.19 12.14
CA VAL A 43 -12.71 15.24 12.26
C VAL A 43 -13.63 14.90 13.43
N THR A 44 -13.82 15.85 14.35
CA THR A 44 -14.69 15.66 15.52
C THR A 44 -15.89 16.59 15.44
N THR A 45 -17.09 16.03 15.53
CA THR A 45 -18.35 16.78 15.53
C THR A 45 -19.13 16.51 16.80
N PHE A 46 -19.59 17.58 17.44
CA PHE A 46 -20.46 17.53 18.62
C PHE A 46 -21.89 17.89 18.23
N VAL A 47 -22.83 16.98 18.50
CA VAL A 47 -24.25 17.17 18.22
C VAL A 47 -25.01 17.15 19.54
N PRO A 48 -25.68 18.24 19.95
CA PRO A 48 -26.45 18.25 21.19
C PRO A 48 -27.64 17.29 21.10
N VAL A 49 -27.91 16.56 22.18
CA VAL A 49 -29.15 15.81 22.37
C VAL A 49 -30.22 16.84 22.73
N VAL A 50 -31.19 17.04 21.85
CA VAL A 50 -32.24 18.05 22.04
C VAL A 50 -33.63 17.42 22.01
N GLY A 51 -34.57 18.03 22.73
CA GLY A 51 -35.99 17.68 22.64
C GLY A 51 -36.60 18.08 21.29
N GLU A 52 -37.84 17.65 21.06
CA GLU A 52 -38.58 17.72 19.78
C GLU A 52 -38.56 19.10 19.07
N GLY A 53 -38.47 20.20 19.82
CA GLY A 53 -38.45 21.57 19.28
C GLY A 53 -37.09 22.07 18.74
N ALA A 54 -36.01 21.30 18.87
CA ALA A 54 -34.66 21.73 18.50
C ALA A 54 -33.97 20.82 17.47
N LEU A 55 -34.71 19.89 16.85
CA LEU A 55 -34.24 18.99 15.78
C LEU A 55 -33.48 19.74 14.66
N GLN A 56 -33.91 20.96 14.33
CA GLN A 56 -33.24 21.81 13.34
C GLN A 56 -31.78 22.14 13.70
N ARG A 57 -31.46 22.26 14.99
CA ARG A 57 -30.06 22.49 15.44
C ARG A 57 -29.21 21.23 15.25
N GLN A 58 -29.78 20.05 15.49
CA GLN A 58 -29.09 18.78 15.24
C GLN A 58 -28.84 18.57 13.76
N LEU A 59 -29.87 18.74 12.92
CA LEU A 59 -29.74 18.60 11.46
C LEU A 59 -28.71 19.59 10.89
N ARG A 60 -28.66 20.82 11.42
CA ARG A 60 -27.62 21.78 11.03
C ARG A 60 -26.22 21.27 11.34
N LYS A 61 -26.00 20.71 12.53
CA LYS A 61 -24.68 20.18 12.93
C LYS A 61 -24.27 18.96 12.10
N LEU A 62 -25.22 18.12 11.73
CA LEU A 62 -24.98 17.00 10.82
C LEU A 62 -24.66 17.49 9.40
N GLY A 63 -25.38 18.51 8.90
CA GLY A 63 -25.08 19.12 7.61
C GLY A 63 -23.71 19.81 7.55
N GLU A 64 -23.30 20.47 8.65
CA GLU A 64 -21.94 21.02 8.79
C GLU A 64 -20.89 19.90 8.67
N ARG A 65 -21.09 18.79 9.39
CA ARG A 65 -20.21 17.61 9.32
C ARG A 65 -20.13 17.02 7.92
N ASP A 66 -21.26 16.86 7.24
CA ASP A 66 -21.28 16.34 5.87
C ASP A 66 -20.50 17.27 4.92
N SER A 67 -20.61 18.59 5.11
CA SER A 67 -19.84 19.57 4.34
C SER A 67 -18.34 19.48 4.59
N ASP A 68 -17.93 19.30 5.84
CA ASP A 68 -16.53 19.11 6.23
C ASP A 68 -15.96 17.83 5.59
N LEU A 69 -16.66 16.70 5.73
CA LEU A 69 -16.26 15.42 5.13
C LEU A 69 -16.17 15.51 3.61
N ALA A 70 -17.14 16.15 2.95
CA ALA A 70 -17.08 16.39 1.51
C ALA A 70 -15.87 17.26 1.12
N THR A 71 -15.48 18.21 1.97
CA THR A 71 -14.28 19.03 1.75
C THR A 71 -13.01 18.21 1.87
N PHE A 72 -12.92 17.31 2.84
CA PHE A 72 -11.81 16.36 2.93
C PHE A 72 -11.75 15.42 1.73
N ALA A 73 -12.90 14.89 1.29
CA ALA A 73 -12.99 14.02 0.11
C ALA A 73 -12.47 14.70 -1.16
N ARG A 74 -12.83 15.98 -1.39
CA ARG A 74 -12.29 16.76 -2.51
C ARG A 74 -10.77 16.98 -2.44
N ASN A 75 -10.18 16.86 -1.26
CA ASN A 75 -8.75 16.97 -1.02
C ASN A 75 -8.04 15.60 -1.00
N GLY A 76 -8.70 14.53 -1.46
CA GLY A 76 -8.11 13.20 -1.59
C GLY A 76 -8.05 12.40 -0.29
N TRP A 77 -8.79 12.81 0.74
CA TRP A 77 -8.97 12.03 1.96
C TRP A 77 -10.17 11.09 1.84
N GLU A 78 -10.06 9.90 2.39
CA GLU A 78 -11.13 8.91 2.44
C GLU A 78 -11.58 8.70 3.89
N LEU A 79 -12.89 8.57 4.11
CA LEU A 79 -13.43 8.22 5.42
C LEU A 79 -13.21 6.73 5.72
N ALA A 80 -12.26 6.44 6.60
CA ALA A 80 -11.91 5.07 6.98
C ALA A 80 -12.78 4.53 8.11
N HIS A 81 -13.15 5.37 9.08
CA HIS A 81 -13.94 4.95 10.23
C HIS A 81 -14.72 6.11 10.87
N THR A 82 -15.88 5.81 11.45
CA THR A 82 -16.63 6.75 12.31
C THR A 82 -16.89 6.08 13.66
N ALA A 83 -16.33 6.65 14.72
CA ALA A 83 -16.72 6.32 16.09
C ALA A 83 -17.85 7.26 16.54
N THR A 84 -18.92 6.69 17.09
CA THR A 84 -20.02 7.45 17.70
C THR A 84 -20.02 7.24 19.21
N ILE A 85 -19.88 8.33 19.95
CA ILE A 85 -19.86 8.32 21.42
C ILE A 85 -21.14 9.01 21.89
N THR A 86 -22.02 8.25 22.52
CA THR A 86 -23.29 8.77 23.03
C THR A 86 -23.14 9.22 24.48
N GLY A 87 -23.62 10.42 24.77
CA GLY A 87 -23.75 10.97 26.12
C GLY A 87 -25.16 11.50 26.35
N PRO A 88 -25.51 11.84 27.60
CA PRO A 88 -26.86 12.29 27.94
C PRO A 88 -27.22 13.63 27.30
N GLU A 89 -26.24 14.50 27.06
CA GLU A 89 -26.45 15.86 26.53
C GLU A 89 -25.88 16.04 25.12
N LEU A 90 -24.97 15.17 24.69
CA LEU A 90 -24.19 15.31 23.46
C LEU A 90 -23.95 13.93 22.84
N VAL A 91 -24.00 13.87 21.51
CA VAL A 91 -23.46 12.79 20.70
C VAL A 91 -22.22 13.32 19.99
N THR A 92 -21.10 12.64 20.16
CA THR A 92 -19.83 12.99 19.51
C THR A 92 -19.55 12.00 18.39
N PHE A 93 -19.28 12.52 17.20
CA PHE A 93 -18.78 11.73 16.07
C PHE A 93 -17.29 12.02 15.90
N VAL A 94 -16.49 10.96 15.80
CA VAL A 94 -15.07 11.03 15.49
C VAL A 94 -14.84 10.29 14.18
N ASP A 95 -14.64 11.04 13.11
CA ASP A 95 -14.39 10.55 11.77
C ASP A 95 -12.89 10.44 11.55
N THR A 96 -12.39 9.23 11.31
CA THR A 96 -11.01 8.94 10.94
C THR A 96 -10.88 8.94 9.44
N LEU A 97 -10.00 9.79 8.93
CA LEU A 97 -9.75 9.96 7.51
C LEU A 97 -8.33 9.50 7.17
N THR A 98 -8.19 8.81 6.04
CA THR A 98 -6.91 8.33 5.54
C THR A 98 -6.61 8.90 4.16
N ARG A 99 -5.34 9.08 3.83
CA ARG A 99 -4.90 9.48 2.49
C ARG A 99 -3.56 8.84 2.18
N THR A 100 -3.46 8.22 1.01
CA THR A 100 -2.18 7.75 0.46
C THR A 100 -1.53 8.88 -0.33
N ARG A 101 -0.22 9.04 -0.19
CA ARG A 101 0.59 9.96 -0.99
C ARG A 101 1.76 9.20 -1.61
N GLU A 102 1.92 9.34 -2.91
CA GLU A 102 3.17 8.99 -3.61
C GLU A 102 4.16 10.14 -3.36
N GLU A 103 5.32 9.81 -2.81
CA GLU A 103 6.39 10.78 -2.50
C GLU A 103 7.33 11.02 -3.68
#